data_AF-A0AAV2SUU4-F1
#
_entry.id   AF-A0AAV2SUU4-F1
#
_cell.length_a   1.000
_cell.length_b   1.000
_cell.length_c   1.000
_cell.angle_alpha   90.00
_cell.angle_beta   90.00
_cell.angle_gamma   90.00
#
_symmetry.space_group_name_H-M   'P 1'
#
loop_
_entity.id
_entity.type
_entity.pdbx_description
1 polymer ?
#
loop_
_entity_poly.entity_id
_entity_poly.type
_entity_poly.pdbx_seq_one_letter_code
_entity_poly.pdbx_strand_id
1 'polypeptide(L)'
;KAYTGNIIKLVLEKITEYNVSGATFKFSSKYKVKLLIWICHHLTYKFEKTQTNSENHIDKRIDVINHKTECFIHFNNTYEKISAENSAIGVMILSLHETLKNSLHRKMITVVVQDVIFHVPCLHSKAEIVKTILEELVENNSYEEYIPFFHNTEKFLQKRIKNYTDIYLFENKMCCKTNFARILEKEIQFQVNNMKQKVRDTQVKGKRNLQMWIRDFYKGIDLEMITFQDLSPVFKYEIDITSFQIKILKKMTRIQNDLMKLYENINADQFCNQYQCVYEKITKQCIGCTVQCPLCGCLCSLSNPNHENKHQAIIHYPLCVKGNLGNDKTLLIKNCNSKDCASIPLNDASAENMEYPQENYAWNIPKDESVQLSLYWKWFVSNFQNRISKQYGIEISHIPESWQIISKQDAVQSLNS
;
A
#
# COMPACT_ATOMS: atom_id res chain seq x y z
N LYS A 1 66.28 -19.27 43.37
CA LYS A 1 67.06 -20.02 44.41
C LYS A 1 66.22 -20.40 45.64
N ALA A 2 65.24 -19.61 46.10
CA ALA A 2 64.44 -19.94 47.30
C ALA A 2 63.43 -21.11 47.14
N TYR A 3 62.81 -21.27 45.96
CA TYR A 3 61.77 -22.29 45.74
C TYR A 3 62.29 -23.73 45.72
N THR A 4 63.48 -23.97 45.16
CA THR A 4 64.06 -25.31 45.04
C THR A 4 64.37 -25.91 46.42
N GLY A 5 64.86 -25.08 47.35
CA GLY A 5 65.13 -25.51 48.72
C GLY A 5 63.87 -25.92 49.49
N ASN A 6 62.79 -25.16 49.34
CA ASN A 6 61.51 -25.48 50.00
C ASN A 6 60.87 -26.75 49.45
N ILE A 7 60.97 -27.00 48.14
CA ILE A 7 60.43 -28.23 47.53
C ILE A 7 61.26 -29.46 47.91
N ILE A 8 62.60 -29.34 47.93
CA ILE A 8 63.48 -30.42 48.42
C ILE A 8 63.12 -30.76 49.87
N LYS A 9 62.91 -29.75 50.71
CA LYS A 9 62.49 -29.91 52.11
C LYS A 9 61.13 -30.62 52.21
N LEU A 10 60.13 -30.19 51.44
CA LEU A 10 58.80 -30.79 51.39
C LEU A 10 58.80 -32.25 50.93
N VAL A 11 59.59 -32.57 49.90
CA VAL A 11 59.74 -33.95 49.40
C VAL A 11 60.43 -34.82 50.46
N LEU A 12 61.48 -34.31 51.11
CA LEU A 12 62.15 -35.02 52.19
C LEU A 12 61.23 -35.22 53.40
N GLU A 13 60.42 -34.22 53.77
CA GLU A 13 59.40 -34.32 54.83
C GLU A 13 58.36 -35.38 54.48
N LYS A 14 57.81 -35.38 53.26
CA LYS A 14 56.83 -36.38 52.81
C LYS A 14 57.39 -37.80 52.76
N ILE A 15 58.65 -37.96 52.34
CA ILE A 15 59.35 -39.24 52.38
C ILE A 15 59.54 -39.68 53.84
N THR A 16 59.81 -38.75 54.75
CA THR A 16 60.03 -39.05 56.17
C THR A 16 58.72 -39.43 56.85
N GLU A 17 57.64 -38.68 56.60
CA GLU A 17 56.26 -39.01 57.05
C GLU A 17 55.85 -40.41 56.60
N TYR A 18 56.02 -40.73 55.30
CA TYR A 18 55.70 -42.06 54.77
C TYR A 18 56.50 -43.18 55.44
N ASN A 19 57.80 -42.97 55.69
CA ASN A 19 58.63 -43.98 56.35
C ASN A 19 58.28 -44.22 57.83
N VAL A 20 57.58 -43.28 58.48
CA VAL A 20 57.17 -43.36 59.89
C VAL A 20 55.76 -43.95 60.03
N SER A 21 54.89 -43.79 59.04
CA SER A 21 53.49 -44.24 59.06
C SER A 21 53.28 -45.73 58.69
N GLY A 22 54.10 -46.64 59.22
CA GLY A 22 53.92 -48.09 59.02
C GLY A 22 54.08 -48.59 57.57
N ALA A 23 54.93 -47.94 56.78
CA ALA A 23 55.14 -48.28 55.38
C ALA A 23 55.72 -49.70 55.15
N THR A 24 55.27 -50.35 54.08
CA THR A 24 55.65 -51.71 53.67
C THR A 24 57.10 -51.84 53.18
N PHE A 25 57.76 -50.73 52.86
CA PHE A 25 59.18 -50.68 52.47
C PHE A 25 59.78 -49.30 52.80
N LYS A 26 61.10 -49.26 53.04
CA LYS A 26 61.84 -48.02 53.32
C LYS A 26 62.61 -47.54 52.10
N PHE A 27 62.48 -46.26 51.78
CA PHE A 27 63.26 -45.65 50.69
C PHE A 27 64.74 -45.54 51.07
N SER A 28 65.62 -46.15 50.25
CA SER A 28 67.06 -46.04 50.44
C SER A 28 67.57 -44.63 50.18
N SER A 29 68.68 -44.25 50.82
CA SER A 29 69.34 -42.95 50.61
C SER A 29 69.64 -42.69 49.13
N LYS A 30 70.05 -43.72 48.40
CA LYS A 30 70.35 -43.65 46.95
C LYS A 30 69.09 -43.38 46.12
N TYR A 31 67.94 -43.94 46.50
CA TYR A 31 66.67 -43.66 45.84
C TYR A 31 66.18 -42.24 46.12
N LYS A 32 66.31 -41.76 47.37
CA LYS A 32 65.96 -40.36 47.74
C LYS A 32 66.72 -39.35 46.88
N VAL A 33 68.04 -39.54 46.72
CA VAL A 33 68.86 -38.67 45.87
C VAL A 33 68.39 -38.70 44.41
N LYS A 34 68.13 -39.89 43.84
CA LYS A 34 67.64 -40.00 42.46
C LYS A 34 66.27 -39.34 42.26
N LEU A 35 65.35 -39.51 43.22
CA LEU A 35 64.02 -38.90 43.17
C LEU A 35 64.11 -37.37 43.27
N LEU A 36 64.95 -36.86 44.17
CA LEU A 36 65.18 -35.41 44.28
C LEU A 36 65.77 -34.83 42.99
N ILE A 37 66.74 -35.51 42.38
CA ILE A 37 67.32 -35.09 41.09
C ILE A 37 66.24 -35.07 40.00
N TRP A 38 65.42 -36.12 39.90
CA TRP A 38 64.37 -36.21 38.90
C TRP A 38 63.29 -35.13 39.07
N ILE A 39 62.83 -34.91 40.32
CA ILE A 39 61.86 -33.86 40.65
C ILE A 39 62.46 -32.48 40.34
N CYS A 40 63.70 -32.22 40.75
CA CYS A 40 64.35 -30.94 40.46
C CYS A 40 64.46 -30.71 38.96
N HIS A 41 64.88 -31.71 38.18
CA HIS A 41 64.97 -31.60 36.73
C HIS A 41 63.61 -31.33 36.06
N HIS A 42 62.57 -32.05 36.46
CA HIS A 42 61.22 -31.86 35.92
C HIS A 42 60.62 -30.50 36.29
N LEU A 43 60.88 -30.03 37.50
CA LEU A 43 60.43 -28.72 37.97
C LEU A 43 61.18 -27.57 37.30
N THR A 44 62.50 -27.70 37.07
CA THR A 44 63.28 -26.70 36.32
C THR A 44 62.65 -26.42 34.97
N TYR A 45 62.33 -27.46 34.19
CA TYR A 45 61.65 -27.30 32.90
C TYR A 45 60.29 -26.58 33.02
N LYS A 46 59.48 -26.94 34.03
CA LYS A 46 58.18 -26.26 34.27
C LYS A 46 58.36 -24.80 34.68
N PHE A 47 59.35 -24.49 35.51
CA PHE A 47 59.63 -23.12 35.94
C PHE A 47 60.12 -22.27 34.78
N GLU A 48 61.05 -22.79 33.98
CA GLU A 48 61.54 -22.12 32.76
C GLU A 48 60.38 -21.81 31.81
N LYS A 49 59.53 -22.79 31.49
CA LYS A 49 58.35 -22.58 30.63
C LYS A 49 57.36 -21.54 31.19
N THR A 50 57.15 -21.53 32.50
CA THR A 50 56.24 -20.58 33.17
C THR A 50 56.84 -19.18 33.19
N GLN A 51 58.16 -19.07 33.37
CA GLN A 51 58.90 -17.83 33.32
C GLN A 51 58.88 -17.23 31.90
N THR A 52 59.19 -18.01 30.87
CA THR A 52 59.12 -17.54 29.46
C THR A 52 57.72 -17.07 29.07
N ASN A 53 56.66 -17.76 29.52
CA ASN A 53 55.29 -17.30 29.30
C ASN A 53 54.98 -15.98 30.01
N SER A 54 55.49 -15.80 31.23
CA SER A 54 55.29 -14.57 32.01
C SER A 54 56.05 -13.40 31.39
N GLU A 55 57.28 -13.62 30.94
CA GLU A 55 58.11 -12.65 30.21
C GLU A 55 57.40 -12.22 28.91
N ASN A 56 56.91 -13.16 28.10
CA ASN A 56 56.12 -12.84 26.90
C ASN A 56 54.85 -12.01 27.18
N HIS A 57 54.17 -12.25 28.30
CA HIS A 57 53.00 -11.46 28.70
C HIS A 57 53.38 -10.06 29.20
N ILE A 58 54.51 -9.94 29.89
CA ILE A 58 55.08 -8.67 30.33
C ILE A 58 55.52 -7.87 29.10
N ASP A 59 56.22 -8.48 28.15
CA ASP A 59 56.65 -7.84 26.90
C ASP A 59 55.46 -7.30 26.10
N LYS A 60 54.39 -8.08 25.94
CA LYS A 60 53.15 -7.59 25.28
C LYS A 60 52.49 -6.44 26.03
N ARG A 61 52.54 -6.42 27.36
CA ARG A 61 52.00 -5.32 28.18
C ARG A 61 52.88 -4.09 28.10
N ILE A 62 54.20 -4.27 28.14
CA ILE A 62 55.18 -3.20 27.96
C ILE A 62 55.01 -2.60 26.56
N ASP A 63 54.80 -3.41 25.53
CA ASP A 63 54.56 -2.96 24.17
C ASP A 63 53.30 -2.09 24.07
N VAL A 64 52.17 -2.53 24.66
CA VAL A 64 50.94 -1.74 24.72
C VAL A 64 51.09 -0.48 25.59
N ILE A 65 51.90 -0.51 26.66
CA ILE A 65 52.17 0.66 27.51
C ILE A 65 53.06 1.66 26.77
N ASN A 66 54.11 1.19 26.10
CA ASN A 66 55.05 2.01 25.34
C ASN A 66 54.37 2.68 24.15
N HIS A 67 53.39 2.00 23.53
CA HIS A 67 52.61 2.53 22.41
C HIS A 67 51.21 2.99 22.83
N LYS A 68 50.94 3.17 24.15
CA LYS A 68 49.60 3.48 24.68
C LYS A 68 48.97 4.69 24.00
N THR A 69 49.74 5.75 23.81
CA THR A 69 49.30 6.99 23.16
C THR A 69 48.93 6.72 21.70
N GLU A 70 49.74 5.96 20.97
CA GLU A 70 49.48 5.60 19.57
C GLU A 70 48.27 4.69 19.43
N CYS A 71 48.13 3.68 20.30
CA CYS A 71 46.95 2.83 20.37
C CYS A 71 45.68 3.64 20.68
N PHE A 72 45.75 4.60 21.61
CA PHE A 72 44.62 5.47 21.94
C PHE A 72 44.26 6.40 20.78
N ILE A 73 45.24 7.02 20.13
CA ILE A 73 45.02 7.86 18.94
C ILE A 73 44.38 7.03 17.82
N HIS A 74 44.89 5.81 17.56
CA HIS A 74 44.34 4.91 16.56
C HIS A 74 42.90 4.50 16.89
N PHE A 75 42.63 4.14 18.14
CA PHE A 75 41.29 3.83 18.62
C PHE A 75 40.35 5.03 18.46
N ASN A 76 40.74 6.22 18.92
CA ASN A 76 39.92 7.42 18.83
C ASN A 76 39.62 7.81 17.38
N ASN A 77 40.64 7.80 16.52
CA ASN A 77 40.46 8.06 15.08
C ASN A 77 39.51 7.05 14.43
N THR A 78 39.62 5.77 14.79
CA THR A 78 38.74 4.72 14.28
C THR A 78 37.31 4.90 14.78
N TYR A 79 37.14 5.21 16.07
CA TYR A 79 35.85 5.47 16.68
C TYR A 79 35.15 6.69 16.07
N GLU A 80 35.87 7.80 15.90
CA GLU A 80 35.34 9.00 15.27
C GLU A 80 34.91 8.76 13.82
N LYS A 81 35.71 8.02 13.03
CA LYS A 81 35.33 7.62 11.66
C LYS A 81 34.05 6.78 11.64
N ILE A 82 33.92 5.79 12.53
CA ILE A 82 32.72 4.94 12.63
C ILE A 82 31.50 5.75 13.09
N SER A 83 31.68 6.64 14.06
CA SER A 83 30.63 7.53 14.57
C SER A 83 30.13 8.49 13.49
N ALA A 84 31.07 9.08 12.75
CA ALA A 84 30.78 9.93 11.60
C ALA A 84 29.98 9.17 10.52
N GLU A 85 30.44 7.99 10.10
CA GLU A 85 29.73 7.15 9.13
C GLU A 85 28.30 6.84 9.59
N ASN A 86 28.12 6.42 10.85
CA ASN A 86 26.80 6.11 11.40
C ASN A 86 25.88 7.35 11.45
N SER A 87 26.43 8.53 11.75
CA SER A 87 25.69 9.79 11.77
C SER A 87 25.21 10.16 10.36
N ALA A 88 26.09 10.05 9.36
CA ALA A 88 25.71 10.27 7.96
C ALA A 88 24.64 9.27 7.49
N ILE A 89 24.76 7.99 7.84
CA ILE A 89 23.73 6.97 7.54
C ILE A 89 22.41 7.36 8.21
N GLY A 90 22.43 7.79 9.47
CA GLY A 90 21.23 8.20 10.20
C GLY A 90 20.47 9.32 9.51
N VAL A 91 21.16 10.42 9.19
CA VAL A 91 20.57 11.58 8.50
C VAL A 91 20.00 11.17 7.14
N MET A 92 20.74 10.40 6.35
CA MET A 92 20.26 9.98 5.04
C MET A 92 19.08 9.00 5.11
N ILE A 93 19.05 8.09 6.08
CA ILE A 93 17.92 7.16 6.24
C ILE A 93 16.65 7.90 6.63
N LEU A 94 16.73 8.92 7.50
CA LEU A 94 15.60 9.77 7.86
C LEU A 94 15.02 10.49 6.64
N SER A 95 15.88 11.10 5.83
CA SER A 95 15.41 11.78 4.63
C SER A 95 14.91 10.83 3.55
N LEU A 96 15.57 9.68 3.35
CA LEU A 96 15.09 8.67 2.40
C LEU A 96 13.71 8.15 2.81
N HIS A 97 13.50 7.95 4.10
CA HIS A 97 12.19 7.58 4.63
C HIS A 97 11.14 8.63 4.26
N GLU A 98 11.38 9.91 4.54
CA GLU A 98 10.42 10.98 4.24
C GLU A 98 10.19 11.15 2.73
N THR A 99 11.25 11.05 1.93
CA THR A 99 11.17 11.12 0.47
C THR A 99 10.30 9.99 -0.09
N LEU A 100 10.53 8.77 0.37
CA LEU A 100 9.75 7.62 -0.07
C LEU A 100 8.30 7.74 0.38
N LYS A 101 8.06 8.21 1.61
CA LYS A 101 6.71 8.47 2.13
C LYS A 101 5.97 9.53 1.29
N ASN A 102 6.61 10.65 0.95
CA ASN A 102 6.01 11.71 0.15
C ASN A 102 5.80 11.27 -1.32
N SER A 103 6.75 10.51 -1.88
CA SER A 103 6.60 9.86 -3.19
C SER A 103 5.41 8.90 -3.21
N LEU A 104 5.27 8.07 -2.19
CA LEU A 104 4.14 7.15 -2.03
C LEU A 104 2.83 7.92 -1.94
N HIS A 105 2.74 8.95 -1.11
CA HIS A 105 1.54 9.78 -1.01
C HIS A 105 1.12 10.37 -2.36
N ARG A 106 2.08 10.88 -3.15
CA ARG A 106 1.82 11.43 -4.49
C ARG A 106 1.34 10.38 -5.49
N LYS A 107 1.89 9.17 -5.45
CA LYS A 107 1.56 8.10 -6.41
C LYS A 107 0.38 7.23 -6.00
N MET A 108 0.10 7.14 -4.70
CA MET A 108 -0.88 6.23 -4.11
C MET A 108 -2.24 6.37 -4.80
N ILE A 109 -2.70 7.61 -4.98
CA ILE A 109 -4.00 7.87 -5.64
C ILE A 109 -4.03 7.22 -7.03
N THR A 110 -2.99 7.44 -7.84
CA THR A 110 -2.93 6.91 -9.21
C THR A 110 -2.85 5.38 -9.22
N VAL A 111 -2.00 4.79 -8.37
CA VAL A 111 -1.81 3.33 -8.32
C VAL A 111 -3.09 2.64 -7.85
N VAL A 112 -3.76 3.16 -6.83
CA VAL A 112 -5.02 2.60 -6.32
C VAL A 112 -6.15 2.74 -7.34
N VAL A 113 -6.30 3.91 -7.98
CA VAL A 113 -7.31 4.11 -9.04
C VAL A 113 -7.11 3.11 -10.18
N GLN A 114 -5.87 2.94 -10.64
CA GLN A 114 -5.56 2.00 -11.74
C GLN A 114 -5.85 0.55 -11.36
N ASP A 115 -5.48 0.14 -10.14
CA ASP A 115 -5.72 -1.23 -9.66
C ASP A 115 -7.22 -1.53 -9.49
N VAL A 116 -7.98 -0.59 -8.91
CA VAL A 116 -9.45 -0.69 -8.77
C VAL A 116 -10.12 -0.77 -10.13
N ILE A 117 -9.80 0.16 -11.06
CA ILE A 117 -10.39 0.15 -12.40
C ILE A 117 -10.05 -1.16 -13.12
N PHE A 118 -8.81 -1.66 -13.01
CA PHE A 118 -8.42 -2.90 -13.69
C PHE A 118 -9.13 -4.16 -13.15
N HIS A 119 -9.44 -4.18 -11.85
CA HIS A 119 -9.96 -5.37 -11.18
C HIS A 119 -11.45 -5.34 -10.83
N VAL A 120 -12.14 -4.22 -11.03
CA VAL A 120 -13.57 -4.07 -10.74
C VAL A 120 -14.33 -3.75 -12.04
N PRO A 121 -14.79 -4.79 -12.78
CA PRO A 121 -15.31 -4.61 -14.14
C PRO A 121 -16.50 -3.66 -14.25
N CYS A 122 -17.37 -3.63 -13.23
CA CYS A 122 -18.51 -2.72 -13.22
C CYS A 122 -18.10 -1.24 -13.28
N LEU A 123 -16.88 -0.90 -12.85
CA LEU A 123 -16.38 0.48 -12.85
C LEU A 123 -15.70 0.89 -14.16
N HIS A 124 -15.60 -0.01 -15.15
CA HIS A 124 -14.97 0.29 -16.44
C HIS A 124 -15.73 1.33 -17.26
N SER A 125 -17.05 1.37 -17.14
CA SER A 125 -17.89 2.31 -17.89
C SER A 125 -19.23 2.55 -17.20
N LYS A 126 -19.91 3.64 -17.60
CA LYS A 126 -21.29 3.93 -17.20
C LYS A 126 -22.26 2.79 -17.51
N ALA A 127 -22.12 2.16 -18.67
CA ALA A 127 -23.00 1.08 -19.07
C ALA A 127 -22.86 -0.12 -18.11
N GLU A 128 -21.62 -0.49 -17.79
CA GLU A 128 -21.32 -1.60 -16.87
C GLU A 128 -21.81 -1.34 -15.45
N ILE A 129 -21.61 -0.13 -14.92
CA ILE A 129 -22.10 0.18 -13.56
C ILE A 129 -23.62 0.27 -13.51
N VAL A 130 -24.26 0.88 -14.50
CA VAL A 130 -25.73 0.95 -14.56
C VAL A 130 -26.32 -0.45 -14.67
N LYS A 131 -25.72 -1.32 -15.50
CA LYS A 131 -26.12 -2.73 -15.60
C LYS A 131 -26.01 -3.44 -14.26
N THR A 132 -24.84 -3.38 -13.61
CA THR A 132 -24.60 -4.03 -12.30
C THR A 132 -25.61 -3.56 -11.25
N ILE A 133 -25.90 -2.26 -11.22
CA ILE A 133 -26.92 -1.67 -10.34
C ILE A 133 -28.31 -2.21 -10.67
N LEU A 134 -28.69 -2.27 -11.94
CA LEU A 134 -30.00 -2.76 -12.35
C LEU A 134 -30.18 -4.25 -12.02
N GLU A 135 -29.12 -5.06 -12.10
CA GLU A 135 -29.10 -6.45 -11.63
C GLU A 135 -29.35 -6.52 -10.12
N GLU A 136 -28.63 -5.74 -9.31
CA GLU A 136 -28.84 -5.68 -7.86
C GLU A 136 -30.26 -5.23 -7.46
N LEU A 137 -30.79 -4.22 -8.15
CA LEU A 137 -32.13 -3.69 -7.86
C LEU A 137 -33.23 -4.72 -8.16
N VAL A 138 -33.06 -5.50 -9.23
CA VAL A 138 -33.94 -6.63 -9.53
C VAL A 138 -33.78 -7.71 -8.45
N GLU A 139 -32.55 -7.99 -8.04
CA GLU A 139 -32.28 -9.01 -7.03
C GLU A 139 -32.95 -8.70 -5.69
N ASN A 140 -32.82 -7.46 -5.22
CA ASN A 140 -33.41 -6.98 -3.96
C ASN A 140 -34.96 -6.91 -3.99
N ASN A 141 -35.57 -6.86 -5.19
CA ASN A 141 -37.02 -6.82 -5.39
C ASN A 141 -37.74 -5.74 -4.56
N SER A 142 -37.11 -4.57 -4.43
CA SER A 142 -37.57 -3.45 -3.59
C SER A 142 -37.71 -2.18 -4.43
N TYR A 143 -38.95 -1.70 -4.61
CA TYR A 143 -39.23 -0.48 -5.39
C TYR A 143 -38.57 0.75 -4.76
N GLU A 144 -38.51 0.79 -3.43
CA GLU A 144 -37.96 1.92 -2.67
C GLU A 144 -36.47 2.14 -2.98
N GLU A 145 -35.72 1.09 -3.38
CA GLU A 145 -34.33 1.22 -3.82
C GLU A 145 -34.18 1.84 -5.22
N TYR A 146 -35.19 1.75 -6.07
CA TYR A 146 -35.20 2.39 -7.39
C TYR A 146 -35.44 3.90 -7.32
N ILE A 147 -36.10 4.40 -6.27
CA ILE A 147 -36.40 5.84 -6.12
C ILE A 147 -35.13 6.71 -6.21
N PRO A 148 -34.07 6.47 -5.42
CA PRO A 148 -32.85 7.27 -5.54
C PRO A 148 -32.14 7.04 -6.87
N PHE A 149 -32.30 5.87 -7.50
CA PHE A 149 -31.76 5.61 -8.84
C PHE A 149 -32.41 6.50 -9.93
N PHE A 150 -33.69 6.87 -9.81
CA PHE A 150 -34.37 7.76 -10.78
C PHE A 150 -34.34 9.25 -10.42
N HIS A 151 -34.42 9.58 -9.13
CA HIS A 151 -34.62 10.96 -8.67
C HIS A 151 -33.36 11.60 -8.11
N ASN A 152 -32.32 10.82 -7.80
CA ASN A 152 -31.06 11.31 -7.25
C ASN A 152 -29.87 10.51 -7.80
N THR A 153 -29.89 10.27 -9.12
CA THR A 153 -29.03 9.29 -9.78
C THR A 153 -27.55 9.59 -9.58
N GLU A 154 -27.11 10.86 -9.65
CA GLU A 154 -25.70 11.19 -9.48
C GLU A 154 -25.17 10.80 -8.08
N LYS A 155 -25.85 11.24 -7.02
CA LYS A 155 -25.45 10.87 -5.64
C LYS A 155 -25.58 9.36 -5.41
N PHE A 156 -26.60 8.74 -5.98
CA PHE A 156 -26.79 7.29 -5.91
C PHE A 156 -25.62 6.54 -6.56
N LEU A 157 -25.20 6.94 -7.77
CA LEU A 157 -24.06 6.36 -8.46
C LEU A 157 -22.76 6.59 -7.69
N GLN A 158 -22.50 7.79 -7.19
CA GLN A 158 -21.32 8.08 -6.36
C GLN A 158 -21.27 7.16 -5.12
N LYS A 159 -22.40 6.96 -4.46
CA LYS A 159 -22.50 6.03 -3.32
C LYS A 159 -22.22 4.58 -3.73
N ARG A 160 -22.74 4.12 -4.86
CA ARG A 160 -22.50 2.76 -5.38
C ARG A 160 -21.04 2.56 -5.79
N ILE A 161 -20.43 3.52 -6.48
CA ILE A 161 -19.00 3.50 -6.84
C ILE A 161 -18.13 3.39 -5.59
N LYS A 162 -18.42 4.21 -4.57
CA LYS A 162 -17.73 4.13 -3.28
C LYS A 162 -17.85 2.73 -2.68
N ASN A 163 -19.06 2.18 -2.65
CA ASN A 163 -19.31 0.84 -2.10
C ASN A 163 -18.52 -0.26 -2.85
N TYR A 164 -18.57 -0.30 -4.18
CA TYR A 164 -17.81 -1.26 -4.97
C TYR A 164 -16.30 -1.13 -4.78
N THR A 165 -15.82 0.11 -4.66
CA THR A 165 -14.41 0.40 -4.37
C THR A 165 -14.02 -0.12 -2.99
N ASP A 166 -14.85 0.13 -1.97
CA ASP A 166 -14.58 -0.27 -0.59
C ASP A 166 -14.60 -1.80 -0.42
N ILE A 167 -15.58 -2.47 -1.01
CA ILE A 167 -15.65 -3.95 -1.05
C ILE A 167 -14.37 -4.51 -1.65
N TYR A 168 -13.96 -3.98 -2.81
CA TYR A 168 -12.74 -4.43 -3.47
C TYR A 168 -11.50 -4.17 -2.61
N LEU A 169 -11.35 -2.98 -2.05
CA LEU A 169 -10.13 -2.58 -1.35
C LEU A 169 -10.00 -3.23 0.03
N PHE A 170 -11.09 -3.39 0.78
CA PHE A 170 -11.05 -3.68 2.22
C PHE A 170 -11.77 -4.96 2.64
N GLU A 171 -12.82 -5.40 1.93
CA GLU A 171 -13.56 -6.62 2.28
C GLU A 171 -12.92 -7.86 1.66
N ASN A 172 -12.40 -7.75 0.43
CA ASN A 172 -11.65 -8.81 -0.22
C ASN A 172 -10.27 -8.99 0.42
N LYS A 173 -10.14 -10.01 1.26
CA LYS A 173 -8.90 -10.35 1.96
C LYS A 173 -8.25 -11.60 1.38
N MET A 174 -6.97 -11.49 1.04
CA MET A 174 -6.12 -12.62 0.66
C MET A 174 -4.94 -12.70 1.62
N CYS A 175 -4.68 -13.88 2.20
CA CYS A 175 -3.61 -14.08 3.19
C CYS A 175 -3.66 -13.06 4.34
N CYS A 176 -4.85 -12.78 4.87
CA CYS A 176 -5.09 -11.82 5.96
C CYS A 176 -4.77 -10.35 5.64
N LYS A 177 -4.47 -9.99 4.39
CA LYS A 177 -4.25 -8.60 3.95
C LYS A 177 -5.39 -8.12 3.06
N THR A 178 -5.73 -6.84 3.21
CA THR A 178 -6.65 -6.14 2.31
C THR A 178 -5.99 -5.95 0.93
N ASN A 179 -6.79 -5.78 -0.12
CA ASN A 179 -6.25 -5.43 -1.43
C ASN A 179 -5.50 -4.11 -1.38
N PHE A 180 -6.01 -3.12 -0.64
CA PHE A 180 -5.32 -1.86 -0.41
C PHE A 180 -3.90 -2.04 0.13
N ALA A 181 -3.73 -2.84 1.20
CA ALA A 181 -2.41 -3.12 1.77
C ALA A 181 -1.48 -3.83 0.77
N ARG A 182 -2.02 -4.76 -0.04
CA ARG A 182 -1.26 -5.48 -1.08
C ARG A 182 -0.80 -4.55 -2.21
N ILE A 183 -1.65 -3.62 -2.64
CA ILE A 183 -1.32 -2.60 -3.65
C ILE A 183 -0.14 -1.75 -3.16
N LEU A 184 -0.24 -1.23 -1.93
CA LEU A 184 0.83 -0.41 -1.38
C LEU A 184 2.10 -1.19 -1.07
N GLU A 185 2.00 -2.44 -0.61
CA GLU A 185 3.16 -3.31 -0.44
C GLU A 185 3.96 -3.44 -1.74
N LYS A 186 3.30 -3.66 -2.88
CA LYS A 186 3.97 -3.72 -4.19
C LYS A 186 4.63 -2.40 -4.56
N GLU A 187 3.94 -1.28 -4.40
CA GLU A 187 4.50 0.04 -4.72
C GLU A 187 5.67 0.41 -3.80
N ILE A 188 5.57 0.14 -2.49
CA ILE A 188 6.66 0.32 -1.52
C ILE A 188 7.86 -0.51 -1.92
N GLN A 189 7.66 -1.80 -2.23
CA GLN A 189 8.74 -2.68 -2.67
C GLN A 189 9.40 -2.16 -3.95
N PHE A 190 8.61 -1.74 -4.95
CA PHE A 190 9.11 -1.17 -6.20
C PHE A 190 9.98 0.07 -5.95
N GLN A 191 9.47 1.04 -5.19
CA GLN A 191 10.17 2.29 -4.88
C GLN A 191 11.46 2.06 -4.09
N VAL A 192 11.39 1.23 -3.03
CA VAL A 192 12.58 0.89 -2.22
C VAL A 192 13.61 0.14 -3.06
N ASN A 193 13.19 -0.78 -3.94
CA ASN A 193 14.11 -1.52 -4.80
C ASN A 193 14.80 -0.62 -5.82
N ASN A 194 14.07 0.31 -6.45
CA ASN A 194 14.67 1.32 -7.33
C ASN A 194 15.71 2.15 -6.58
N MET A 195 15.41 2.49 -5.33
CA MET A 195 16.31 3.29 -4.51
C MET A 195 17.55 2.51 -4.05
N LYS A 196 17.39 1.23 -3.67
CA LYS A 196 18.50 0.31 -3.41
C LYS A 196 19.37 0.12 -4.66
N GLN A 197 18.75 0.03 -5.83
CA GLN A 197 19.48 -0.08 -7.09
C GLN A 197 20.31 1.18 -7.36
N LYS A 198 19.73 2.36 -7.15
CA LYS A 198 20.45 3.63 -7.25
C LYS A 198 21.65 3.73 -6.29
N VAL A 199 21.53 3.23 -5.05
CA VAL A 199 22.67 3.15 -4.12
C VAL A 199 23.81 2.31 -4.70
N ARG A 200 23.50 1.18 -5.35
CA ARG A 200 24.50 0.29 -5.99
C ARG A 200 25.12 0.92 -7.23
N ASP A 201 24.32 1.60 -8.04
CA ASP A 201 24.75 2.22 -9.30
C ASP A 201 25.54 3.50 -9.08
N THR A 202 25.40 4.15 -7.92
CA THR A 202 26.18 5.33 -7.54
C THR A 202 27.65 4.93 -7.40
N GLN A 203 28.43 5.27 -8.43
CA GLN A 203 29.78 4.74 -8.65
C GLN A 203 30.75 5.00 -7.48
N VAL A 204 31.53 3.96 -7.18
CA VAL A 204 32.70 3.97 -6.28
C VAL A 204 34.01 4.22 -7.04
N LYS A 205 33.98 4.43 -8.37
CA LYS A 205 35.20 4.52 -9.19
C LYS A 205 35.98 5.82 -8.92
N GLY A 206 37.25 5.69 -8.52
CA GLY A 206 38.19 6.79 -8.21
C GLY A 206 38.31 7.10 -6.72
N LYS A 207 39.19 8.04 -6.34
CA LYS A 207 39.27 8.57 -4.96
C LYS A 207 38.07 9.48 -4.66
N ARG A 208 36.87 8.90 -4.53
CA ARG A 208 35.65 9.64 -4.21
C ARG A 208 35.46 9.71 -2.70
N ASN A 209 35.26 10.92 -2.19
CA ASN A 209 34.89 11.14 -0.80
C ASN A 209 33.36 11.04 -0.62
N LEU A 210 32.92 10.97 0.63
CA LEU A 210 31.50 10.83 1.00
C LEU A 210 30.63 11.95 0.40
N GLN A 211 31.13 13.18 0.40
CA GLN A 211 30.42 14.34 -0.13
C GLN A 211 30.08 14.18 -1.62
N MET A 212 31.05 13.74 -2.44
CA MET A 212 30.83 13.49 -3.87
C MET A 212 29.83 12.36 -4.10
N TRP A 213 29.93 11.29 -3.33
CA TRP A 213 29.00 10.16 -3.44
C TRP A 213 27.56 10.58 -3.13
N ILE A 214 27.34 11.34 -2.04
CA ILE A 214 26.03 11.85 -1.64
C ILE A 214 25.44 12.74 -2.74
N ARG A 215 26.25 13.62 -3.33
CA ARG A 215 25.81 14.51 -4.41
C ARG A 215 25.33 13.73 -5.62
N ASP A 216 26.09 12.71 -6.02
CA ASP A 216 25.77 11.89 -7.17
C ASP A 216 24.56 10.99 -6.90
N PHE A 217 24.44 10.47 -5.68
CA PHE A 217 23.26 9.73 -5.25
C PHE A 217 22.00 10.60 -5.35
N TYR A 218 22.03 11.83 -4.86
CA TYR A 218 20.86 12.73 -4.91
C TYR A 218 20.56 13.32 -6.28
N LYS A 219 21.43 13.14 -7.27
CA LYS A 219 21.18 13.60 -8.64
C LYS A 219 19.92 12.93 -9.20
N GLY A 220 18.90 13.74 -9.50
CA GLY A 220 17.62 13.25 -10.05
C GLY A 220 16.75 12.51 -9.04
N ILE A 221 16.95 12.72 -7.73
CA ILE A 221 15.94 12.40 -6.70
C ILE A 221 15.22 13.72 -6.40
N ASP A 222 13.90 13.72 -6.57
CA ASP A 222 13.05 14.84 -6.18
C ASP A 222 12.88 14.83 -4.65
N LEU A 223 13.83 15.47 -3.96
CA LEU A 223 13.87 15.61 -2.52
C LEU A 223 13.26 16.95 -2.10
N GLU A 224 12.38 16.91 -1.10
CA GLU A 224 12.40 17.96 -0.08
C GLU A 224 13.74 17.80 0.66
N MET A 225 14.67 18.68 0.32
CA MET A 225 16.12 18.56 0.52
C MET A 225 16.54 17.99 1.88
N ILE A 226 17.39 16.95 1.89
CA ILE A 226 18.48 16.95 2.87
C ILE A 226 19.24 18.25 2.64
N THR A 227 19.32 19.10 3.66
CA THR A 227 20.26 20.19 3.53
C THR A 227 21.64 19.55 3.60
N PHE A 228 22.45 19.69 2.55
CA PHE A 228 23.85 19.27 2.55
C PHE A 228 24.62 19.77 3.80
N GLN A 229 24.08 20.81 4.44
CA GLN A 229 24.48 21.37 5.73
C GLN A 229 24.39 20.35 6.89
N ASP A 230 23.35 19.51 6.94
CA ASP A 230 23.16 18.47 7.98
C ASP A 230 24.28 17.42 7.97
N LEU A 231 24.92 17.20 6.81
CA LEU A 231 25.99 16.23 6.62
C LEU A 231 27.39 16.89 6.62
N SER A 232 27.46 18.22 6.68
CA SER A 232 28.70 18.99 6.63
C SER A 232 29.72 18.64 7.73
N PRO A 233 29.32 18.37 9.01
CA PRO A 233 30.26 17.99 10.07
C PRO A 233 30.96 16.65 9.83
N VAL A 234 30.38 15.82 8.96
CA VAL A 234 30.82 14.44 8.71
C VAL A 234 31.84 14.36 7.57
N PHE A 235 31.87 15.35 6.67
CA PHE A 235 32.72 15.33 5.47
C PHE A 235 34.21 15.48 5.74
N LYS A 236 34.60 15.92 6.95
CA LYS A 236 36.01 15.96 7.38
C LYS A 236 36.60 14.56 7.62
N TYR A 237 35.78 13.53 7.74
CA TYR A 237 36.21 12.16 7.99
C TYR A 237 36.35 11.37 6.69
N GLU A 238 37.45 10.63 6.58
CA GLU A 238 37.68 9.68 5.48
C GLU A 238 36.88 8.39 5.72
N ILE A 239 35.71 8.33 5.09
CA ILE A 239 34.75 7.23 5.20
C ILE A 239 34.87 6.31 3.98
N ASP A 240 34.95 5.00 4.22
CA ASP A 240 34.89 3.99 3.16
C ASP A 240 33.48 3.92 2.56
N ILE A 241 33.38 4.30 1.28
CA ILE A 241 32.12 4.31 0.53
C ILE A 241 31.52 2.91 0.41
N THR A 242 32.35 1.86 0.36
CA THR A 242 31.88 0.48 0.26
C THR A 242 31.15 0.05 1.53
N SER A 243 31.78 0.26 2.69
CA SER A 243 31.14 0.07 4.01
C SER A 243 29.85 0.87 4.11
N PHE A 244 29.89 2.14 3.71
CA PHE A 244 28.75 3.05 3.79
C PHE A 244 27.55 2.55 2.98
N GLN A 245 27.76 2.17 1.72
CA GLN A 245 26.72 1.59 0.86
C GLN A 245 26.10 0.34 1.45
N ILE A 246 26.92 -0.60 1.95
CA ILE A 246 26.44 -1.85 2.58
C ILE A 246 25.54 -1.54 3.78
N LYS A 247 25.95 -0.59 4.64
CA LYS A 247 25.17 -0.23 5.83
C LYS A 247 23.86 0.48 5.46
N ILE A 248 23.86 1.36 4.47
CA ILE A 248 22.62 2.01 3.97
C ILE A 248 21.65 0.97 3.43
N LEU A 249 22.12 0.09 2.55
CA LEU A 249 21.28 -0.97 1.96
C LEU A 249 20.62 -1.84 3.04
N LYS A 250 21.37 -2.18 4.11
CA LYS A 250 20.82 -2.89 5.28
C LYS A 250 19.74 -2.07 5.99
N LYS A 251 19.97 -0.77 6.21
CA LYS A 251 19.02 0.12 6.90
C LYS A 251 17.78 0.44 6.05
N MET A 252 17.86 0.41 4.72
CA MET A 252 16.70 0.62 3.83
C MET A 252 15.62 -0.46 3.98
N THR A 253 15.98 -1.67 4.39
CA THR A 253 14.97 -2.71 4.75
C THR A 253 14.11 -2.26 5.93
N ARG A 254 14.65 -1.45 6.84
CA ARG A 254 13.88 -0.87 7.94
C ARG A 254 12.86 0.15 7.42
N ILE A 255 13.26 1.04 6.51
CA ILE A 255 12.35 1.98 5.84
C ILE A 255 11.19 1.24 5.19
N GLN A 256 11.48 0.17 4.46
CA GLN A 256 10.45 -0.66 3.82
C GLN A 256 9.42 -1.19 4.84
N ASN A 257 9.89 -1.78 5.93
CA ASN A 257 9.03 -2.33 6.97
C ASN A 257 8.24 -1.25 7.70
N ASP A 258 8.85 -0.10 7.98
CA ASP A 258 8.20 1.02 8.66
C ASP A 258 7.07 1.60 7.78
N LEU A 259 7.30 1.77 6.48
CA LEU A 259 6.28 2.18 5.52
C LEU A 259 5.18 1.13 5.38
N MET A 260 5.52 -0.17 5.30
CA MET A 260 4.51 -1.23 5.22
C MET A 260 3.56 -1.21 6.42
N LYS A 261 4.11 -1.06 7.63
CA LYS A 261 3.31 -0.98 8.87
C LYS A 261 2.39 0.24 8.90
N LEU A 262 2.82 1.36 8.32
CA LEU A 262 2.03 2.60 8.30
C LEU A 262 0.69 2.41 7.57
N TYR A 263 0.67 1.57 6.53
CA TYR A 263 -0.51 1.39 5.67
C TYR A 263 -1.22 0.04 5.86
N GLU A 264 -0.66 -0.88 6.64
CA GLU A 264 -1.15 -2.26 6.77
C GLU A 264 -2.59 -2.37 7.28
N ASN A 265 -2.97 -1.50 8.21
CA ASN A 265 -4.24 -1.58 8.93
C ASN A 265 -5.20 -0.43 8.61
N ILE A 266 -5.00 0.27 7.50
CA ILE A 266 -5.93 1.32 7.07
C ILE A 266 -7.27 0.68 6.70
N ASN A 267 -8.34 1.15 7.35
CA ASN A 267 -9.71 0.75 7.05
C ASN A 267 -10.40 1.73 6.09
N ALA A 268 -11.62 1.38 5.66
CA ALA A 268 -12.39 2.17 4.70
C ALA A 268 -12.67 3.62 5.20
N ASP A 269 -12.96 3.81 6.48
CA ASP A 269 -13.25 5.14 7.03
C ASP A 269 -12.01 6.04 7.05
N GLN A 270 -10.88 5.51 7.52
CA GLN A 270 -9.59 6.20 7.50
C GLN A 270 -9.18 6.54 6.07
N PHE A 271 -9.35 5.58 5.16
CA PHE A 271 -9.06 5.79 3.75
C PHE A 271 -9.96 6.87 3.15
N CYS A 272 -11.25 6.85 3.45
CA CYS A 272 -12.19 7.85 2.94
C CYS A 272 -11.83 9.27 3.40
N ASN A 273 -11.44 9.43 4.65
CA ASN A 273 -11.05 10.74 5.19
C ASN A 273 -9.74 11.27 4.59
N GLN A 274 -8.78 10.39 4.32
CA GLN A 274 -7.46 10.79 3.84
C GLN A 274 -7.37 10.86 2.30
N TYR A 275 -8.17 10.05 1.60
CA TYR A 275 -8.01 9.78 0.18
C TYR A 275 -9.33 9.87 -0.61
N GLN A 276 -10.23 10.77 -0.19
CA GLN A 276 -11.50 11.03 -0.88
C GLN A 276 -11.35 11.22 -2.40
N CYS A 277 -10.26 11.87 -2.82
CA CYS A 277 -9.95 12.10 -4.24
C CYS A 277 -9.82 10.81 -5.09
N VAL A 278 -9.58 9.64 -4.48
CA VAL A 278 -9.60 8.34 -5.19
C VAL A 278 -10.99 8.06 -5.74
N TYR A 279 -12.03 8.17 -4.91
CA TYR A 279 -13.41 7.95 -5.34
C TYR A 279 -13.84 8.97 -6.39
N GLU A 280 -13.43 10.23 -6.25
CA GLU A 280 -13.73 11.27 -7.24
C GLU A 280 -13.10 10.97 -8.60
N LYS A 281 -11.85 10.48 -8.62
CA LYS A 281 -11.17 10.10 -9.87
C LYS A 281 -11.83 8.89 -10.53
N ILE A 282 -12.18 7.86 -9.76
CA ILE A 282 -12.91 6.69 -10.26
C ILE A 282 -14.27 7.13 -10.82
N THR A 283 -15.00 7.97 -10.08
CA THR A 283 -16.31 8.51 -10.50
C THR A 283 -16.20 9.26 -11.82
N LYS A 284 -15.24 10.18 -11.95
CA LYS A 284 -15.03 10.94 -13.19
C LYS A 284 -14.68 10.05 -14.38
N GLN A 285 -13.88 9.01 -14.17
CA GLN A 285 -13.51 8.06 -15.23
C GLN A 285 -14.68 7.16 -15.65
N CYS A 286 -15.53 6.75 -14.70
CA CYS A 286 -16.62 5.81 -14.93
C CYS A 286 -17.88 6.48 -15.50
N ILE A 287 -18.29 7.63 -14.93
CA ILE A 287 -19.62 8.20 -15.17
C ILE A 287 -19.66 9.19 -16.36
N GLY A 288 -18.59 9.91 -16.73
CA GLY A 288 -18.71 10.86 -17.85
C GLY A 288 -19.86 11.88 -17.70
N CYS A 289 -20.66 12.11 -18.75
CA CYS A 289 -21.77 13.08 -18.69
C CYS A 289 -22.91 12.62 -17.76
N THR A 290 -23.26 13.44 -16.76
CA THR A 290 -24.30 13.15 -15.78
C THR A 290 -25.65 13.78 -16.09
N VAL A 291 -25.77 14.52 -17.21
CA VAL A 291 -27.04 15.15 -17.61
C VAL A 291 -28.11 14.09 -17.83
N GLN A 292 -29.30 14.32 -17.26
CA GLN A 292 -30.43 13.43 -17.32
C GLN A 292 -31.39 13.81 -18.45
N CYS A 293 -32.00 12.80 -19.05
CA CYS A 293 -33.12 12.99 -19.96
C CYS A 293 -34.28 13.63 -19.19
N PRO A 294 -34.81 14.77 -19.63
CA PRO A 294 -35.87 15.46 -18.88
C PRO A 294 -37.16 14.65 -18.82
N LEU A 295 -37.40 13.75 -19.78
CA LEU A 295 -38.60 12.91 -19.83
C LEU A 295 -38.54 11.73 -18.87
N CYS A 296 -37.49 10.90 -18.93
CA CYS A 296 -37.43 9.64 -18.19
C CYS A 296 -36.32 9.58 -17.13
N GLY A 297 -35.43 10.57 -17.07
CA GLY A 297 -34.34 10.65 -16.10
C GLY A 297 -33.11 9.79 -16.40
N CYS A 298 -33.07 9.05 -17.51
CA CYS A 298 -31.88 8.27 -17.86
C CYS A 298 -30.68 9.19 -18.13
N LEU A 299 -29.46 8.71 -17.85
CA LEU A 299 -28.25 9.50 -18.05
C LEU A 299 -27.84 9.55 -19.52
N CYS A 300 -27.23 10.67 -19.91
CA CYS A 300 -26.57 10.80 -21.20
C CYS A 300 -25.53 9.67 -21.36
N SER A 301 -25.48 9.01 -22.51
CA SER A 301 -24.54 7.91 -22.77
C SER A 301 -23.15 8.38 -23.18
N LEU A 302 -22.94 9.68 -23.37
CA LEU A 302 -21.64 10.24 -23.76
C LEU A 302 -20.65 10.28 -22.59
N SER A 303 -19.41 9.85 -22.87
CA SER A 303 -18.35 9.69 -21.87
C SER A 303 -17.66 11.00 -21.48
N ASN A 304 -17.69 12.03 -22.33
CA ASN A 304 -17.13 13.35 -22.00
C ASN A 304 -18.18 14.20 -21.26
N PRO A 305 -17.96 14.65 -20.02
CA PRO A 305 -18.91 15.51 -19.30
C PRO A 305 -19.23 16.83 -20.01
N ASN A 306 -18.26 17.41 -20.71
CA ASN A 306 -18.38 18.73 -21.37
C ASN A 306 -18.50 18.58 -22.89
N HIS A 307 -19.26 17.59 -23.37
CA HIS A 307 -19.47 17.40 -24.80
C HIS A 307 -20.38 18.51 -25.38
N GLU A 308 -20.11 18.94 -26.62
CA GLU A 308 -20.91 19.96 -27.31
C GLU A 308 -22.09 19.37 -28.11
N ASN A 309 -22.05 18.06 -28.39
CA ASN A 309 -23.12 17.35 -29.09
C ASN A 309 -24.42 17.34 -28.27
N LYS A 310 -25.56 17.13 -28.93
CA LYS A 310 -26.82 16.81 -28.24
C LYS A 310 -26.63 15.57 -27.36
N HIS A 311 -27.11 15.64 -26.12
CA HIS A 311 -27.23 14.51 -25.21
C HIS A 311 -28.06 13.40 -25.85
N GLN A 312 -27.76 12.16 -25.50
CA GLN A 312 -28.43 10.99 -26.04
C GLN A 312 -28.40 9.87 -25.02
N ALA A 313 -29.35 8.94 -25.11
CA ALA A 313 -29.32 7.71 -24.32
C ALA A 313 -29.44 6.51 -25.24
N ILE A 314 -28.68 5.45 -24.95
CA ILE A 314 -28.82 4.16 -25.64
C ILE A 314 -30.16 3.51 -25.28
N ILE A 315 -30.56 3.61 -24.00
CA ILE A 315 -31.81 3.06 -23.49
C ILE A 315 -32.51 4.12 -22.64
N HIS A 316 -33.74 4.48 -23.03
CA HIS A 316 -34.62 5.30 -22.22
C HIS A 316 -35.47 4.45 -21.27
N TYR A 317 -35.76 5.00 -20.09
CA TYR A 317 -36.61 4.37 -19.08
C TYR A 317 -38.10 4.56 -19.39
N PRO A 318 -39.00 3.72 -18.84
CA PRO A 318 -40.44 3.92 -18.97
C PRO A 318 -40.85 5.26 -18.34
N LEU A 319 -41.68 6.02 -19.04
CA LEU A 319 -42.02 7.40 -18.65
C LEU A 319 -42.77 7.50 -17.31
N CYS A 320 -43.46 6.43 -16.90
CA CYS A 320 -44.12 6.33 -15.60
C CYS A 320 -43.15 6.48 -14.41
N VAL A 321 -41.85 6.21 -14.58
CA VAL A 321 -40.85 6.37 -13.48
C VAL A 321 -40.69 7.83 -13.07
N LYS A 322 -41.02 8.78 -13.95
CA LYS A 322 -41.03 10.23 -13.68
C LYS A 322 -42.44 10.81 -13.54
N GLY A 323 -43.47 9.97 -13.51
CA GLY A 323 -44.85 10.42 -13.31
C GLY A 323 -45.51 11.02 -14.56
N ASN A 324 -44.94 10.80 -15.76
CA ASN A 324 -45.51 11.38 -16.97
C ASN A 324 -46.84 10.73 -17.36
N LEU A 325 -47.76 11.57 -17.84
CA LEU A 325 -49.13 11.19 -18.15
C LEU A 325 -49.39 11.12 -19.64
N GLY A 326 -50.26 10.19 -20.03
CA GLY A 326 -50.87 10.15 -21.34
C GLY A 326 -52.09 11.06 -21.43
N ASN A 327 -52.67 11.13 -22.63
CA ASN A 327 -53.89 11.91 -22.87
C ASN A 327 -55.10 11.41 -22.06
N ASP A 328 -55.09 10.13 -21.69
CA ASP A 328 -56.09 9.49 -20.84
C ASP A 328 -55.88 9.72 -19.34
N LYS A 329 -54.89 10.56 -18.96
CA LYS A 329 -54.49 10.87 -17.58
C LYS A 329 -53.93 9.67 -16.80
N THR A 330 -53.52 8.61 -17.49
CA THR A 330 -52.81 7.48 -16.87
C THR A 330 -51.30 7.60 -17.04
N LEU A 331 -50.52 6.93 -16.19
CA LEU A 331 -49.06 6.91 -16.28
C LEU A 331 -48.61 6.11 -17.51
N LEU A 332 -47.73 6.71 -18.33
CA LEU A 332 -47.28 6.10 -19.58
C LEU A 332 -46.23 5.00 -19.38
N ILE A 333 -46.53 3.81 -19.91
CA ILE A 333 -45.60 2.66 -19.92
C ILE A 333 -44.73 2.59 -21.19
N LYS A 334 -44.61 3.69 -21.94
CA LYS A 334 -43.75 3.77 -23.12
C LYS A 334 -42.43 4.48 -22.78
N ASN A 335 -41.44 4.41 -23.67
CA ASN A 335 -40.19 5.19 -23.55
C ASN A 335 -40.29 6.53 -24.32
N CYS A 336 -39.23 7.34 -24.22
CA CYS A 336 -39.15 8.68 -24.81
C CYS A 336 -39.27 8.73 -26.35
N ASN A 337 -38.96 7.63 -27.03
CA ASN A 337 -39.01 7.52 -28.49
C ASN A 337 -40.45 7.40 -29.01
N SER A 338 -41.41 7.11 -28.14
CA SER A 338 -42.82 7.08 -28.51
C SER A 338 -43.34 8.44 -28.96
N LYS A 339 -44.26 8.43 -29.94
CA LYS A 339 -45.00 9.62 -30.39
C LYS A 339 -45.87 10.21 -29.29
N ASP A 340 -46.32 9.40 -28.35
CA ASP A 340 -47.15 9.85 -27.21
C ASP A 340 -46.40 10.83 -26.29
N CYS A 341 -45.07 10.90 -26.37
CA CYS A 341 -44.30 11.88 -25.59
C CYS A 341 -44.34 13.29 -26.21
N ALA A 342 -44.83 13.46 -27.43
CA ALA A 342 -44.82 14.75 -28.11
C ALA A 342 -45.71 15.80 -27.41
N SER A 343 -46.69 15.36 -26.62
CA SER A 343 -47.61 16.20 -25.84
C SER A 343 -47.19 16.41 -24.38
N ILE A 344 -46.09 15.79 -23.92
CA ILE A 344 -45.60 15.96 -22.54
C ILE A 344 -44.92 17.34 -22.46
N PRO A 345 -45.42 18.26 -21.61
CA PRO A 345 -44.76 19.53 -21.37
C PRO A 345 -43.39 19.26 -20.74
N LEU A 346 -42.32 19.67 -21.42
CA LEU A 346 -40.98 19.65 -20.85
C LEU A 346 -40.87 20.84 -19.91
N ASN A 347 -41.33 20.65 -18.67
CA ASN A 347 -41.06 21.61 -17.62
C ASN A 347 -39.58 21.50 -17.25
N ASP A 348 -38.77 22.41 -17.78
CA ASP A 348 -37.43 22.66 -17.26
C ASP A 348 -37.57 23.14 -15.81
N ALA A 349 -37.24 22.25 -14.87
CA ALA A 349 -36.95 22.63 -13.50
C ALA A 349 -35.59 23.37 -13.45
N SER A 350 -35.50 24.53 -14.11
CA SER A 350 -34.48 25.57 -13.90
C SER A 350 -34.62 26.82 -14.79
N ALA A 351 -35.57 26.91 -15.73
CA ALA A 351 -35.69 28.10 -16.59
C ALA A 351 -37.08 28.73 -16.49
N GLU A 352 -37.18 29.83 -15.75
CA GLU A 352 -38.23 30.82 -15.99
C GLU A 352 -38.13 31.28 -17.45
N ASN A 353 -39.26 31.17 -18.16
CA ASN A 353 -39.49 31.66 -19.52
C ASN A 353 -38.70 30.95 -20.63
N MET A 354 -39.39 30.13 -21.42
CA MET A 354 -39.47 30.30 -22.87
C MET A 354 -40.41 29.23 -23.48
N GLU A 355 -41.38 29.70 -24.27
CA GLU A 355 -42.05 28.88 -25.30
C GLU A 355 -40.97 28.49 -26.33
N TYR A 356 -40.52 27.23 -26.34
CA TYR A 356 -39.65 26.71 -27.41
C TYR A 356 -40.34 25.57 -28.18
N PRO A 357 -40.34 25.63 -29.52
CA PRO A 357 -40.71 24.52 -30.38
C PRO A 357 -39.75 23.33 -30.19
N GLN A 358 -40.24 22.12 -30.50
CA GLN A 358 -39.57 20.82 -30.29
C GLN A 358 -38.17 20.63 -30.94
N GLU A 359 -37.64 21.61 -31.68
CA GLU A 359 -36.40 21.52 -32.45
C GLU A 359 -35.13 21.89 -31.65
N ASN A 360 -35.30 22.51 -30.47
CA ASN A 360 -34.22 23.08 -29.66
C ASN A 360 -33.81 22.26 -28.43
N TYR A 361 -34.10 20.96 -28.38
CA TYR A 361 -33.62 20.17 -27.25
C TYR A 361 -32.10 19.93 -27.36
N ALA A 362 -31.41 20.18 -26.24
CA ALA A 362 -30.07 19.68 -25.99
C ALA A 362 -30.01 18.14 -26.00
N TRP A 363 -31.13 17.43 -26.26
CA TRP A 363 -31.26 15.99 -26.35
C TRP A 363 -31.67 15.54 -27.76
N ASN A 364 -31.05 14.45 -28.24
CA ASN A 364 -31.42 13.73 -29.44
C ASN A 364 -32.30 12.52 -29.05
N ILE A 365 -33.61 12.64 -29.26
CA ILE A 365 -34.60 11.59 -28.97
C ILE A 365 -35.44 11.36 -30.24
N PRO A 366 -34.99 10.51 -31.16
CA PRO A 366 -35.72 10.28 -32.40
C PRO A 366 -37.07 9.61 -32.10
N LYS A 367 -38.12 10.05 -32.81
CA LYS A 367 -39.43 9.42 -32.72
C LYS A 367 -39.43 8.13 -33.52
N ASP A 368 -39.52 7.01 -32.81
CA ASP A 368 -39.46 5.68 -33.38
C ASP A 368 -40.31 4.71 -32.54
N GLU A 369 -41.46 4.32 -33.09
CA GLU A 369 -42.39 3.38 -32.45
C GLU A 369 -41.88 1.94 -32.45
N SER A 370 -40.85 1.63 -33.24
CA SER A 370 -40.21 0.32 -33.23
C SER A 370 -39.31 0.12 -32.00
N VAL A 371 -38.84 1.21 -31.39
CA VAL A 371 -38.04 1.19 -30.16
C VAL A 371 -38.94 0.89 -28.96
N GLN A 372 -39.03 -0.39 -28.61
CA GLN A 372 -39.78 -0.83 -27.45
C GLN A 372 -38.95 -0.79 -26.15
N LEU A 373 -39.63 -0.88 -25.01
CA LEU A 373 -38.96 -1.16 -23.74
C LEU A 373 -38.30 -2.55 -23.76
N SER A 374 -37.13 -2.64 -23.14
CA SER A 374 -36.46 -3.91 -22.86
C SER A 374 -37.30 -4.79 -21.93
N LEU A 375 -37.03 -6.09 -21.91
CA LEU A 375 -37.72 -7.03 -21.01
C LEU A 375 -37.56 -6.62 -19.55
N TYR A 376 -36.40 -6.07 -19.19
CA TYR A 376 -36.15 -5.47 -17.87
C TYR A 376 -37.23 -4.44 -17.48
N TRP A 377 -37.46 -3.45 -18.35
CA TRP A 377 -38.39 -2.37 -18.03
C TRP A 377 -39.85 -2.82 -18.08
N LYS A 378 -40.17 -3.78 -18.95
CA LYS A 378 -41.48 -4.43 -18.99
C LYS A 378 -41.77 -5.18 -17.69
N TRP A 379 -40.80 -5.97 -17.21
CA TRP A 379 -40.86 -6.66 -15.92
C TRP A 379 -41.00 -5.67 -14.76
N PHE A 380 -40.16 -4.62 -14.72
CA PHE A 380 -40.17 -3.60 -13.67
C PHE A 380 -41.56 -2.97 -13.52
N VAL A 381 -42.16 -2.51 -14.63
CA VAL A 381 -43.48 -1.87 -14.60
C VAL A 381 -44.56 -2.87 -14.15
N SER A 382 -44.55 -4.10 -14.68
CA SER A 382 -45.51 -5.14 -14.31
C SER A 382 -45.43 -5.52 -12.82
N ASN A 383 -44.21 -5.68 -12.30
CA ASN A 383 -43.97 -6.10 -10.92
C ASN A 383 -44.25 -4.99 -9.89
N PHE A 384 -43.98 -3.73 -10.26
CA PHE A 384 -44.10 -2.59 -9.34
C PHE A 384 -45.29 -1.66 -9.63
N GLN A 385 -46.22 -2.05 -10.49
CA GLN A 385 -47.36 -1.20 -10.91
C GLN A 385 -48.09 -0.53 -9.73
N ASN A 386 -48.43 -1.30 -8.69
CA ASN A 386 -49.19 -0.78 -7.55
C ASN A 386 -48.37 0.24 -6.75
N ARG A 387 -47.04 0.05 -6.68
CA ARG A 387 -46.13 0.96 -5.97
C ARG A 387 -45.94 2.26 -6.74
N ILE A 388 -45.77 2.16 -8.06
CA ILE A 388 -45.68 3.31 -8.97
C ILE A 388 -46.98 4.12 -8.91
N SER A 389 -48.15 3.47 -9.04
CA SER A 389 -49.45 4.15 -8.96
C SER A 389 -49.64 4.86 -7.63
N LYS A 390 -49.26 4.19 -6.52
CA LYS A 390 -49.34 4.78 -5.18
C LYS A 390 -48.41 5.99 -5.00
N GLN A 391 -47.21 5.97 -5.58
CA GLN A 391 -46.27 7.10 -5.49
C GLN A 391 -46.84 8.36 -6.11
N TYR A 392 -47.49 8.24 -7.27
CA TYR A 392 -48.01 9.39 -8.01
C TYR A 392 -49.50 9.67 -7.74
N GLY A 393 -50.21 8.76 -7.08
CA GLY A 393 -51.66 8.86 -6.87
C GLY A 393 -52.47 8.72 -8.17
N ILE A 394 -51.90 8.07 -9.18
CA ILE A 394 -52.44 7.98 -10.54
C ILE A 394 -52.28 6.54 -11.04
N GLU A 395 -53.29 6.03 -11.75
CA GLU A 395 -53.25 4.67 -12.31
C GLU A 395 -52.28 4.57 -13.50
N ILE A 396 -51.69 3.39 -13.69
CA ILE A 396 -50.86 3.10 -14.86
C ILE A 396 -51.74 2.70 -16.04
N SER A 397 -51.35 3.12 -17.25
CA SER A 397 -52.00 2.68 -18.48
C SER A 397 -52.04 1.15 -18.58
N HIS A 398 -53.04 0.59 -19.26
CA HIS A 398 -53.21 -0.87 -19.39
C HIS A 398 -51.90 -1.61 -19.74
N ILE A 399 -51.40 -2.42 -18.79
CA ILE A 399 -50.20 -3.23 -18.94
C ILE A 399 -50.55 -4.51 -19.71
N PRO A 400 -49.90 -4.82 -20.85
CA PRO A 400 -50.16 -6.04 -21.60
C PRO A 400 -49.95 -7.30 -20.77
N GLU A 401 -50.81 -8.32 -20.93
CA GLU A 401 -50.69 -9.61 -20.23
C GLU A 401 -49.34 -10.29 -20.49
N SER A 402 -48.76 -10.09 -21.68
CA SER A 402 -47.45 -10.60 -22.03
C SER A 402 -46.30 -10.06 -21.16
N TRP A 403 -46.49 -8.95 -20.45
CA TRP A 403 -45.48 -8.42 -19.52
C TRP A 403 -45.54 -9.12 -18.16
N GLN A 404 -46.71 -9.66 -17.79
CA GLN A 404 -46.93 -10.34 -16.51
C GLN A 404 -46.25 -11.70 -16.44
N ILE A 405 -45.99 -12.32 -17.60
CA ILE A 405 -45.29 -13.61 -17.71
C ILE A 405 -43.77 -13.48 -17.79
N ILE A 406 -43.23 -12.26 -17.91
CA ILE A 406 -41.78 -12.04 -17.97
C ILE A 406 -41.19 -12.42 -16.60
N SER A 407 -40.22 -13.32 -16.58
CA SER A 407 -39.58 -13.70 -15.33
C SER A 407 -38.50 -12.71 -14.93
N LYS A 408 -38.12 -12.75 -13.65
CA LYS A 408 -36.96 -12.02 -13.13
C LYS A 408 -35.67 -12.36 -13.90
N GLN A 409 -35.51 -13.62 -14.32
CA GLN A 409 -34.35 -14.08 -15.08
C GLN A 409 -34.33 -13.49 -16.49
N ASP A 410 -35.48 -13.43 -17.18
CA ASP A 410 -35.59 -12.80 -18.50
C ASP A 410 -35.24 -11.31 -18.43
N ALA A 411 -35.68 -10.63 -17.36
CA ALA A 411 -35.36 -9.23 -17.11
C ALA A 411 -33.84 -9.01 -16.99
N VAL A 412 -33.15 -9.80 -16.16
CA VAL A 412 -31.70 -9.72 -15.98
C VAL A 412 -30.94 -10.08 -17.26
N GLN A 413 -31.34 -11.15 -17.96
CA GLN A 413 -30.70 -11.54 -19.21
C GLN A 413 -30.77 -10.44 -20.28
N SER A 414 -31.89 -9.72 -20.34
CA SER A 414 -32.06 -8.60 -21.29
C SER A 414 -31.18 -7.38 -21.04
N LEU A 415 -30.42 -7.33 -19.94
CA LEU A 415 -29.39 -6.31 -19.72
C LEU A 415 -28.08 -6.60 -20.43
N ASN A 416 -27.92 -7.82 -20.98
CA ASN A 416 -26.73 -8.25 -21.73
C ASN A 416 -26.88 -8.10 -23.25
N SER A 417 -28.09 -7.80 -23.71
CA SER A 417 -28.47 -7.55 -25.11
C SER A 417 -28.57 -6.05 -25.36
#